data_AF-A0A923X038-F1
#
_entry.id   AF-A0A923X038-F1
#
_cell.length_a   1.000
_cell.length_b   1.000
_cell.length_c   1.000
_cell.angle_alpha   90.00
_cell.angle_beta   90.00
_cell.angle_gamma   90.00
#
_symmetry.space_group_name_H-M   'P 1'
#
loop_
_entity.id
_entity.type
_entity.pdbx_description
1 polymer ?
#
loop_
_entity_poly.entity_id
_entity_poly.type
_entity_poly.pdbx_seq_one_letter_code
_entity_poly.pdbx_strand_id
1 'polypeptide(L)'
;MAHILFDQGKKLGEVSEWKLTPYEPVYKEVLGKNVLMPATNDMCCFVTPKPVSRKTQLTIVEDQKKELVLQIKSVKGMTVTAFITTKNNL
;
A
#
# COMPACT_ATOMS: atom_id res chain seq x y z
N MET A 1 11.02 5.81 -10.54
CA MET A 1 10.36 6.38 -9.35
C MET A 1 10.88 5.60 -8.17
N ALA A 2 11.56 6.27 -7.24
CA ALA A 2 12.13 5.63 -6.07
C ALA A 2 11.07 5.57 -4.96
N HIS A 3 10.89 4.39 -4.38
CA HIS A 3 9.94 4.15 -3.31
C HIS A 3 10.73 3.80 -2.05
N ILE A 4 10.82 4.75 -1.12
CA ILE A 4 11.62 4.57 0.11
C ILE A 4 10.70 4.11 1.22
N LEU A 5 10.99 2.94 1.78
CA LEU A 5 10.26 2.37 2.90
C LEU A 5 10.81 2.85 4.24
N PHE A 6 9.89 3.22 5.11
CA PHE A 6 10.10 3.51 6.51
C PHE A 6 9.28 2.56 7.36
N ASP A 7 9.87 2.10 8.46
CA ASP A 7 9.24 1.27 9.46
C ASP A 7 9.25 2.04 10.79
N GLN A 8 8.08 2.44 11.27
CA GLN A 8 7.94 3.31 12.45
C GLN A 8 8.85 4.56 12.41
N GLY A 9 8.96 5.20 11.23
CA GLY A 9 9.80 6.37 11.01
C GLY A 9 11.29 6.08 10.75
N LYS A 10 11.74 4.83 10.85
CA LYS A 10 13.11 4.43 10.51
C LYS A 10 13.21 4.04 9.04
N LYS A 11 14.08 4.72 8.29
CA LYS A 11 14.36 4.38 6.89
C LYS A 11 14.93 2.96 6.78
N LEU A 12 14.23 2.08 6.07
CA LEU A 12 14.70 0.72 5.78
C LEU A 12 15.50 0.65 4.48
N GLY A 13 15.06 1.38 3.46
CA GLY A 13 15.70 1.41 2.15
C GLY A 13 14.70 1.57 1.01
N GLU A 14 15.18 1.42 -0.22
CA GLU A 14 14.33 1.39 -1.41
C GLU A 14 13.63 0.04 -1.55
N VAL A 15 12.35 0.04 -1.91
CA VAL A 15 11.59 -1.18 -2.19
C VAL A 15 11.71 -1.56 -3.66
N SER A 16 11.76 -2.85 -3.92
CA SER A 16 11.75 -3.41 -5.27
C SER A 16 10.38 -3.99 -5.62
N GLU A 17 10.15 -4.22 -6.91
CA GLU A 17 8.93 -4.84 -7.44
C GLU A 17 7.62 -4.16 -7.00
N TRP A 18 7.65 -2.82 -6.88
CA TRP A 18 6.48 -2.03 -6.53
C TRP A 18 5.33 -2.26 -7.52
N LYS A 19 4.19 -2.72 -7.01
CA LYS A 19 2.95 -2.92 -7.75
C LYS A 19 1.81 -2.26 -6.99
N LEU A 20 1.22 -1.24 -7.59
CA LEU A 20 0.02 -0.58 -7.09
C LEU A 20 -1.20 -1.09 -7.86
N THR A 21 -2.21 -1.56 -7.13
CA THR A 21 -3.51 -1.94 -7.66
C THR A 21 -4.55 -0.94 -7.14
N PRO A 22 -4.91 0.07 -7.96
CA PRO A 22 -5.96 1.00 -7.58
C PRO A 22 -7.30 0.26 -7.50
N TYR A 23 -8.06 0.52 -6.44
CA TYR A 23 -9.42 0.00 -6.31
C TYR A 23 -10.41 1.09 -6.69
N GLU A 24 -10.76 1.13 -7.97
CA GLU A 24 -11.78 2.03 -8.47
C GLU A 24 -13.18 1.58 -8.02
N PRO A 25 -14.13 2.51 -7.85
CA PRO A 25 -15.53 2.17 -7.64
C PRO A 25 -16.04 1.31 -8.81
N VAL A 26 -16.52 0.10 -8.53
CA VAL A 26 -17.08 -0.79 -9.55
C VAL A 26 -18.58 -0.95 -9.32
N TYR A 27 -19.36 -0.83 -10.40
CA TYR A 27 -20.77 -1.21 -10.36
C TYR A 27 -20.89 -2.73 -10.27
N LYS A 28 -21.61 -3.22 -9.25
CA LYS A 28 -21.96 -4.63 -9.11
C LYS A 28 -23.46 -4.80 -9.09
N GLU A 29 -23.92 -5.87 -9.72
CA GLU A 29 -25.32 -6.27 -9.64
C GLU A 29 -25.57 -6.98 -8.31
N VAL A 30 -26.45 -6.40 -7.48
CA VAL A 30 -26.87 -6.94 -6.19
C VAL A 30 -28.39 -6.97 -6.19
N LEU A 31 -28.96 -8.17 -6.08
CA LEU A 31 -30.42 -8.40 -6.09
C LEU A 31 -31.12 -7.76 -7.30
N GLY A 32 -30.52 -7.85 -8.49
CA GLY A 32 -31.08 -7.30 -9.73
C GLY A 32 -30.98 -5.78 -9.87
N LYS A 33 -30.20 -5.11 -9.01
CA LYS A 33 -29.91 -3.67 -9.10
C LYS A 33 -28.42 -3.43 -9.24
N ASN A 34 -28.03 -2.50 -10.10
CA ASN A 34 -26.65 -2.02 -10.19
C ASN A 34 -26.35 -1.07 -9.04
N VAL A 35 -25.46 -1.48 -8.14
CA VAL A 35 -25.01 -0.69 -6.99
C VAL A 35 -23.56 -0.29 -7.23
N LEU A 36 -23.25 1.00 -7.07
CA LEU A 36 -21.87 1.48 -7.08
C LEU A 36 -21.20 1.05 -5.77
N MET A 37 -20.20 0.18 -5.85
CA MET A 37 -19.40 -0.15 -4.68
C MET A 37 -18.44 1.02 -4.40
N PRO A 38 -18.31 1.44 -3.13
CA PRO A 38 -17.40 2.53 -2.78
C PRO A 38 -15.97 2.11 -3.12
N ALA A 39 -15.14 3.08 -3.48
CA ALA A 39 -13.70 2.86 -3.61
C ALA A 39 -13.17 2.27 -2.30
N THR A 40 -12.54 1.10 -2.36
CA THR A 40 -11.80 0.56 -1.22
C THR A 40 -10.39 1.15 -1.21
N ASN A 41 -9.68 1.00 -0.10
CA ASN A 41 -8.27 1.38 -0.02
C ASN A 41 -7.47 0.67 -1.13
N ASP A 42 -6.65 1.44 -1.86
CA ASP A 42 -5.75 0.89 -2.86
C ASP A 42 -4.82 -0.15 -2.24
N MET A 43 -4.49 -1.18 -3.00
CA MET A 43 -3.61 -2.24 -2.53
C MET A 43 -2.24 -2.08 -3.20
N CYS A 44 -1.18 -2.21 -2.42
CA CYS A 44 0.18 -2.26 -2.93
C CYS A 44 0.82 -3.61 -2.58
N CYS A 45 1.71 -4.06 -3.45
CA CYS A 45 2.56 -5.22 -3.26
C CYS A 45 4.00 -4.84 -3.62
N PHE A 46 4.96 -5.18 -2.77
CA PHE A 46 6.36 -4.84 -2.96
C PHE A 46 7.27 -5.76 -2.17
N VAL A 47 8.56 -5.76 -2.52
CA VAL A 47 9.59 -6.48 -1.79
C VAL A 47 10.34 -5.51 -0.89
N THR A 48 10.38 -5.82 0.40
CA THR A 48 11.06 -5.00 1.41
C THR A 48 12.57 -5.25 1.35
N PRO A 49 13.41 -4.22 1.49
CA PRO A 49 14.87 -4.40 1.53
C PRO A 49 15.35 -5.08 2.82
N LYS A 50 14.52 -5.07 3.87
CA LYS A 50 14.76 -5.70 5.17
C LYS A 50 13.50 -6.40 5.67
N PRO A 51 13.62 -7.42 6.52
CA PRO A 51 12.46 -8.05 7.14
C PRO A 51 11.63 -7.02 7.91
N VAL A 52 10.31 -7.06 7.73
CA VAL A 52 9.36 -6.20 8.44
C VAL A 52 8.38 -7.03 9.24
N SER A 53 7.94 -6.50 10.38
CA SER A 53 6.95 -7.17 11.21
C SER A 53 5.54 -6.81 10.76
N ARG A 54 4.62 -7.79 10.79
CA ARG A 54 3.22 -7.57 10.42
C ARG A 54 2.49 -6.54 11.30
N LYS A 55 3.01 -6.28 12.51
CA LYS A 55 2.41 -5.34 13.47
C LYS A 55 2.91 -3.90 13.32
N THR A 56 3.87 -3.64 12.44
CA THR A 56 4.43 -2.29 12.32
C THR A 56 3.68 -1.46 11.28
N GLN A 57 3.65 -0.16 11.52
CA GLN A 57 3.16 0.81 10.56
C GLN A 57 4.27 1.08 9.56
N LEU A 58 3.99 0.79 8.30
CA LEU A 58 4.91 1.06 7.20
C LEU A 58 4.49 2.34 6.50
N THR A 59 5.49 3.12 6.12
CA THR A 59 5.30 4.33 5.34
C THR A 59 6.18 4.25 4.10
N ILE A 60 5.64 4.56 2.94
CA ILE A 60 6.42 4.70 1.71
C ILE A 60 6.44 6.15 1.28
N VAL A 61 7.63 6.66 1.00
CA VAL A 61 7.82 7.98 0.40
C VAL A 61 8.15 7.78 -1.08
N GLU A 62 7.27 8.28 -1.95
CA GLU A 62 7.43 8.27 -3.40
C GLU A 62 8.10 9.58 -3.85
N ASP A 63 9.30 9.47 -4.44
CA ASP A 63 10.04 10.58 -5.05
C ASP A 63 10.14 11.86 -4.17
N GLN A 64 10.11 11.70 -2.83
CA GLN A 64 10.08 12.78 -1.83
C GLN A 64 8.89 13.75 -1.92
N LYS A 65 7.85 13.40 -2.67
CA LYS A 65 6.68 14.26 -2.91
C LYS A 65 5.40 13.73 -2.29
N LYS A 66 5.34 12.42 -2.06
CA LYS A 66 4.15 11.77 -1.52
C LYS A 66 4.55 10.80 -0.43
N GLU A 67 3.75 10.79 0.63
CA GLU A 67 3.85 9.85 1.72
C GLU A 67 2.60 8.97 1.73
N LEU A 68 2.82 7.66 1.66
CA LEU A 68 1.80 6.62 1.68
C LEU A 68 1.88 5.87 3.01
N VAL A 69 0.82 5.95 3.81
CA VAL A 69 0.70 5.14 5.03
C VAL A 69 0.07 3.81 4.67
N LEU A 70 0.72 2.72 5.10
CA LEU A 70 0.38 1.37 4.71
C LEU A 70 -0.08 0.55 5.92
N GLN A 71 -1.18 -0.18 5.73
CA GLN A 71 -1.64 -1.22 6.65
C GLN A 71 -1.35 -2.60 6.07
N ILE A 72 -0.46 -3.36 6.73
CA ILE A 72 0.00 -4.66 6.24
C ILE A 72 -1.16 -5.67 6.25
N LYS A 73 -1.48 -6.22 5.08
CA LYS A 73 -2.43 -7.33 4.92
C LYS A 73 -1.73 -8.66 5.12
N SER A 74 -0.58 -8.85 4.46
CA SER A 74 0.21 -10.08 4.54
C SER A 74 1.70 -9.83 4.29
N VAL A 75 2.54 -10.64 4.92
CA VAL A 75 3.99 -10.71 4.67
C VAL A 75 4.32 -12.16 4.33
N LYS A 76 4.97 -12.39 3.18
CA LYS A 76 5.46 -13.69 2.73
C LYS A 76 6.95 -13.55 2.42
N GLY A 77 7.80 -13.95 3.35
CA GLY A 77 9.24 -13.70 3.26
C GLY A 77 9.52 -12.19 3.26
N MET A 78 10.09 -11.68 2.17
CA MET A 78 10.34 -10.23 1.98
C MET A 78 9.23 -9.54 1.17
N THR A 79 8.25 -10.29 0.64
CA THR A 79 7.14 -9.70 -0.10
C THR A 79 6.04 -9.25 0.86
N VAL A 80 5.67 -7.98 0.77
CA VAL A 80 4.61 -7.36 1.57
C VAL A 80 3.44 -6.99 0.65
N THR A 81 2.24 -7.34 1.10
CA THR A 81 1.00 -6.83 0.53
C THR A 81 0.31 -5.98 1.59
N ALA A 82 0.00 -4.73 1.25
CA ALA A 82 -0.57 -3.76 2.18
C ALA A 82 -1.66 -2.92 1.51
N PHE A 83 -2.55 -2.38 2.32
CA PHE A 83 -3.52 -1.38 1.90
C PHE A 83 -2.97 0.01 2.16
N ILE A 84 -3.18 0.93 1.23
CA ILE A 84 -2.86 2.35 1.41
C ILE A 84 -4.02 2.99 2.15
N THR A 85 -3.80 3.37 3.40
CA THR A 85 -4.83 3.98 4.26
C THR A 85 -4.82 5.50 4.16
N THR A 86 -3.68 6.08 3.82
CA THR A 86 -3.51 7.54 3.78
C THR A 86 -2.51 7.91 2.70
N LYS A 87 -2.81 8.99 1.97
CA LYS A 87 -1.95 9.59 0.95
C LYS A 87 -1.76 11.07 1.30
N ASN A 88 -0.57 11.42 1.73
CA ASN A 88 -0.21 12.81 2.02
C ASN A 88 0.71 13.32 0.90
N ASN A 89 0.53 14.58 0.52
CA ASN A 89 1.51 15.30 -0.29
C ASN A 89 2.50 15.96 0.67
N LEU A 90 3.79 15.86 0.35
CA LEU A 90 4.90 16.49 1.06
C LEU A 90 5.23 17.85 0.45
#